data_AF-A0A956YIQ7-F1
#
_entry.id   AF-A0A956YIQ7-F1
#
_cell.length_a   1.000
_cell.length_b   1.000
_cell.length_c   1.000
_cell.angle_alpha   90.00
_cell.angle_beta   90.00
_cell.angle_gamma   90.00
#
_symmetry.space_group_name_H-M   'P 1'
#
loop_
_entity.id
_entity.type
_entity.pdbx_description
1 polymer ?
#
loop_
_entity_poly.entity_id
_entity_poly.type
_entity_poly.pdbx_seq_one_letter_code
_entity_poly.pdbx_strand_id
1 'polypeptide(L)'
;MIRRKKEPELAQMVQLGRVVADASRCVQCGICGYNCPVGIPVRDYARQGMPVSDAACISCGNCVNVCPRGTLRWETQAHVIVMDRFATQMGELASGD
;
A
#
# COMPACT_ATOMS: atom_id res chain seq x y z
N MET A 1 -5.79 29.84 -20.24
CA MET A 1 -4.78 29.03 -19.51
C MET A 1 -5.48 28.30 -18.38
N ILE A 2 -5.98 27.09 -18.64
CA ILE A 2 -6.61 26.23 -17.64
C ILE A 2 -5.49 25.76 -16.72
N ARG A 3 -5.37 26.35 -15.53
CA ARG A 3 -4.49 25.83 -14.48
C ARG A 3 -5.06 24.46 -14.07
N ARG A 4 -4.55 23.39 -14.66
CA ARG A 4 -4.74 22.02 -14.16
C ARG A 4 -4.13 22.01 -12.77
N LYS A 5 -4.95 22.27 -11.75
CA LYS A 5 -4.58 21.97 -10.37
C LYS A 5 -4.11 20.51 -10.41
N LYS A 6 -2.90 20.28 -9.94
CA LYS A 6 -2.41 18.95 -9.62
C LYS A 6 -3.46 18.40 -8.65
N GLU A 7 -4.28 17.45 -9.08
CA GLU A 7 -5.29 16.78 -8.25
C GLU A 7 -4.69 15.46 -7.76
N PRO A 8 -3.74 15.46 -6.78
CA PRO A 8 -3.33 14.22 -6.13
C PRO A 8 -4.43 13.67 -5.20
N GLU A 9 -5.47 14.46 -4.89
CA GLU A 9 -6.59 14.03 -4.03
C GLU A 9 -7.63 13.14 -4.76
N LEU A 10 -7.89 13.35 -6.05
CA LEU A 10 -8.91 12.56 -6.75
C LEU A 10 -8.44 11.12 -7.04
N ALA A 11 -7.14 10.90 -7.20
CA ALA A 11 -6.56 9.55 -7.34
C ALA A 11 -6.69 8.71 -6.06
N GLN A 12 -7.00 9.33 -4.91
CA GLN A 12 -7.19 8.63 -3.63
C GLN A 12 -8.64 8.22 -3.38
N MET A 13 -9.58 8.56 -4.27
CA MET A 13 -10.96 8.10 -4.17
C MET A 13 -11.08 6.64 -4.65
N VAL A 14 -10.88 5.75 -3.67
CA VAL A 14 -11.29 4.33 -3.58
C VAL A 14 -10.35 3.31 -4.22
N GLN A 15 -9.13 3.20 -3.67
CA GLN A 15 -8.44 1.92 -3.68
C GLN A 15 -8.81 1.17 -2.39
N LEU A 16 -9.72 0.19 -2.49
CA LEU A 16 -10.24 -0.60 -1.37
C LEU A 16 -9.14 -1.25 -0.51
N GLY A 17 -7.98 -1.51 -1.11
CA GLY A 17 -6.77 -1.87 -0.42
C GLY A 17 -5.56 -1.76 -1.33
N ARG A 18 -4.37 -1.71 -0.73
CA ARG A 18 -3.09 -1.69 -1.43
C ARG A 18 -2.17 -2.77 -0.90
N VAL A 19 -1.19 -3.16 -1.70
CA VAL A 19 -0.13 -4.05 -1.23
C VAL A 19 0.93 -3.23 -0.51
N VAL A 20 1.19 -3.55 0.75
CA VAL A 20 2.27 -2.95 1.55
C VAL A 20 3.39 -3.94 1.81
N ALA A 21 4.59 -3.41 2.05
CA ALA A 21 5.79 -4.20 2.23
C ALA A 21 6.37 -4.07 3.65
N ASP A 22 6.98 -5.14 4.15
CA ASP A 22 7.90 -5.11 5.28
C ASP A 22 9.32 -5.41 4.76
N ALA A 23 10.12 -4.35 4.58
CA ALA A 23 11.46 -4.44 4.00
C ALA A 23 12.38 -5.40 4.75
N SER A 24 12.20 -5.56 6.07
CA SER A 24 13.05 -6.41 6.91
C SER A 24 13.01 -7.89 6.49
N ARG A 25 11.96 -8.30 5.79
CA ARG A 25 11.77 -9.68 5.33
C ARG A 25 12.18 -9.91 3.88
N CYS A 26 12.45 -8.83 3.13
CA CYS A 26 12.75 -8.90 1.70
C CYS A 26 14.18 -9.40 1.46
N VAL A 27 14.32 -10.55 0.81
CA VAL A 27 15.63 -11.09 0.39
C VAL A 27 15.94 -10.81 -1.09
N GLN A 28 15.18 -9.91 -1.72
CA GLN A 28 15.38 -9.46 -3.10
C GLN A 28 15.36 -10.57 -4.18
N CYS A 29 14.71 -11.71 -3.91
CA CYS A 29 14.63 -12.85 -4.85
C CYS A 29 13.94 -12.58 -6.20
N GLY A 30 13.16 -11.49 -6.31
CA GLY A 30 12.53 -11.09 -7.58
C GLY A 30 11.26 -11.83 -7.99
N ILE A 31 10.85 -12.88 -7.28
CA ILE A 31 9.67 -13.71 -7.60
C ILE A 31 8.38 -12.86 -7.74
N CYS A 32 8.21 -11.86 -6.88
CA CYS A 32 7.04 -10.96 -6.93
C CYS A 32 6.97 -10.12 -8.22
N GLY A 33 8.11 -9.67 -8.75
CA GLY A 33 8.16 -8.94 -10.01
C GLY A 33 7.95 -9.86 -11.22
N TYR A 34 8.56 -11.04 -11.19
CA TYR A 34 8.40 -12.06 -12.25
C TYR A 34 6.94 -12.49 -12.44
N ASN A 35 6.18 -12.63 -11.34
CA ASN A 35 4.79 -13.05 -11.37
C ASN A 35 3.78 -11.88 -11.51
N CYS A 36 4.26 -10.66 -11.75
CA CYS A 36 3.37 -9.52 -11.94
C CYS A 36 2.81 -9.54 -13.38
N PRO A 37 1.49 -9.76 -13.58
CA PRO A 37 0.92 -9.91 -14.92
C PRO A 37 0.98 -8.62 -15.76
N VAL A 38 1.17 -7.48 -15.11
CA VAL A 38 1.28 -6.15 -15.73
C VAL A 38 2.71 -5.60 -15.70
N GLY A 39 3.71 -6.42 -15.34
CA GLY A 39 5.13 -6.06 -15.46
C GLY A 39 5.67 -5.03 -14.47
N ILE A 40 4.95 -4.71 -13.38
CA ILE A 40 5.43 -3.78 -12.34
C ILE A 40 6.67 -4.35 -11.64
N PRO A 41 7.71 -3.53 -11.37
CA PRO A 41 8.90 -3.97 -10.63
C PRO A 41 8.62 -4.10 -9.12
N VAL A 42 7.73 -5.02 -8.73
CA VAL A 42 7.24 -5.17 -7.34
C VAL A 42 8.37 -5.36 -6.32
N ARG A 43 9.47 -6.01 -6.71
CA ARG A 43 10.66 -6.21 -5.86
C ARG A 43 11.23 -4.88 -5.35
N ASP A 44 11.16 -3.83 -6.16
CA ASP A 44 11.74 -2.54 -5.85
C ASP A 44 10.92 -1.82 -4.77
N TYR A 45 9.59 -1.93 -4.81
CA TYR A 45 8.72 -1.51 -3.71
C TYR A 45 9.01 -2.33 -2.44
N ALA A 46 9.11 -3.66 -2.59
CA ALA A 46 9.33 -4.57 -1.48
C ALA A 46 10.65 -4.31 -0.72
N ARG A 47 11.77 -4.11 -1.44
CA ARG A 47 13.08 -3.84 -0.82
C ARG A 47 13.13 -2.49 -0.12
N GLN A 48 12.33 -1.53 -0.58
CA GLN A 48 12.27 -0.16 -0.03
C GLN A 48 11.22 -0.04 1.09
N GLY A 49 10.44 -1.09 1.37
CA GLY A 49 9.35 -1.02 2.36
C GLY A 49 8.21 -0.10 1.93
N MET A 50 8.11 0.19 0.63
CA MET A 50 7.08 1.06 0.10
C MET A 50 5.84 0.27 -0.32
N PRO A 51 4.64 0.86 -0.21
CA PRO A 51 3.45 0.31 -0.84
C PRO A 51 3.62 0.21 -2.36
N VAL A 52 2.99 -0.78 -2.97
CA VAL A 52 2.90 -0.88 -4.44
C VAL A 52 1.93 0.19 -4.93
N SER A 53 2.46 1.37 -5.24
CA SER A 53 1.72 2.57 -5.65
C SER A 53 1.79 2.83 -7.15
N ASP A 54 2.03 1.80 -7.94
CA ASP A 54 2.11 1.89 -9.39
C ASP A 54 0.71 2.04 -10.00
N ALA A 55 0.53 2.99 -10.92
CA ALA A 55 -0.76 3.23 -11.57
C ALA A 55 -1.22 2.05 -12.44
N ALA A 56 -0.30 1.20 -12.90
CA ALA A 56 -0.64 -0.01 -13.65
C ALA A 56 -1.14 -1.16 -12.75
N CYS A 57 -1.08 -1.00 -11.41
CA CYS A 57 -1.42 -2.08 -10.49
C CYS A 57 -2.91 -2.40 -10.52
N ILE A 58 -3.25 -3.55 -11.11
CA ILE A 58 -4.63 -4.06 -11.17
C ILE A 58 -5.10 -4.76 -9.88
N SER A 59 -4.32 -4.68 -8.80
CA SER A 59 -4.65 -5.26 -7.49
C SER A 59 -4.97 -6.77 -7.52
N CYS A 60 -4.26 -7.55 -8.34
CA CYS A 60 -4.49 -9.00 -8.47
C CYS A 60 -4.00 -9.86 -7.29
N GLY A 61 -3.06 -9.35 -6.48
CA GLY A 61 -2.54 -10.07 -5.31
C GLY A 61 -1.49 -11.16 -5.56
N ASN A 62 -1.12 -11.45 -6.81
CA ASN A 62 -0.13 -12.49 -7.12
C ASN A 62 1.18 -12.30 -6.35
N CYS A 63 1.68 -11.06 -6.27
CA CYS A 63 2.92 -10.76 -5.57
C CYS A 63 2.88 -11.07 -4.06
N VAL A 64 1.70 -10.98 -3.43
CA VAL A 64 1.48 -11.39 -2.03
C VAL A 64 1.53 -12.92 -1.93
N ASN A 65 0.79 -13.61 -2.80
CA ASN A 65 0.67 -15.07 -2.77
C ASN A 65 2.00 -15.81 -3.02
N VAL A 66 2.82 -15.30 -3.94
CA VAL A 66 4.07 -15.97 -4.34
C VAL A 66 5.26 -15.59 -3.48
N CYS A 67 5.14 -14.64 -2.54
CA CYS A 67 6.28 -14.18 -1.77
C CYS A 67 6.69 -15.22 -0.70
N PRO A 68 7.83 -15.92 -0.85
CA PRO A 68 8.20 -17.01 0.07
C PRO A 68 8.55 -16.48 1.48
N ARG A 69 8.90 -15.20 1.57
CA ARG A 69 9.23 -14.52 2.83
C ARG A 69 8.04 -13.77 3.41
N GLY A 70 6.86 -13.82 2.79
CA GLY A 70 5.67 -13.08 3.24
C GLY A 70 5.87 -11.56 3.31
N THR A 71 6.85 -10.99 2.62
CA THR A 71 7.23 -9.57 2.66
C THR A 71 6.07 -8.64 2.33
N LEU A 72 5.17 -9.08 1.44
CA LEU A 72 4.06 -8.30 0.91
C LEU A 72 2.74 -8.75 1.55
N ARG A 73 1.87 -7.81 1.89
CA ARG A 73 0.54 -8.07 2.48
C ARG A 73 -0.50 -7.07 1.99
N TRP A 74 -1.77 -7.42 2.13
CA TRP A 74 -2.87 -6.50 1.90
C TRP A 74 -3.07 -5.55 3.08
N GLU A 75 -3.22 -4.27 2.78
CA GLU A 75 -3.70 -3.25 3.70
C GLU A 75 -5.02 -2.71 3.17
N THR A 76 -6.10 -2.89 3.91
CA THR A 76 -7.44 -2.39 3.54
C THR A 76 -7.67 -1.01 4.13
N GLN A 77 -8.44 -0.18 3.42
CA GLN A 77 -8.75 1.18 3.87
C GLN A 77 -9.58 1.18 5.17
N ALA A 78 -10.39 0.13 5.40
CA ALA A 78 -11.15 -0.05 6.64
C ALA A 78 -10.24 -0.08 7.89
N HIS A 79 -9.09 -0.75 7.82
CA HIS A 79 -8.15 -0.79 8.95
C HIS A 79 -7.60 0.60 9.29
N VAL A 80 -7.27 1.39 8.27
CA VAL A 80 -6.76 2.76 8.45
C VAL A 80 -7.84 3.68 9.03
N ILE A 81 -9.07 3.64 8.50
CA ILE A 81 -10.20 4.44 9.00
C ILE A 81 -10.52 4.10 10.45
N VAL A 82 -10.56 2.80 10.78
CA VAL A 82 -10.83 2.35 12.15
C VAL A 82 -9.73 2.83 13.10
N MET A 83 -8.45 2.65 12.73
CA MET A 83 -7.32 3.08 13.56
C MET A 83 -7.25 4.61 13.72
N ASP A 84 -7.53 5.37 12.67
CA ASP A 84 -7.54 6.84 12.69
C ASP A 84 -8.64 7.38 13.62
N ARG A 85 -9.86 6.81 13.54
CA ARG A 85 -10.95 7.14 14.46
C ARG A 85 -10.61 6.76 15.90
N PHE A 86 -10.00 5.59 16.12
CA PHE A 86 -9.54 5.20 17.46
C PHE A 86 -8.46 6.14 18.02
N ALA A 87 -7.49 6.55 17.21
CA ALA A 87 -6.44 7.48 17.61
C ALA A 87 -7.02 8.86 17.97
N THR A 88 -7.96 9.37 17.15
CA THR A 88 -8.65 10.64 17.41
C THR A 88 -9.43 10.58 18.72
N GLN A 89 -10.19 9.52 18.95
CA GLN A 89 -11.00 9.35 20.16
C GLN A 89 -10.14 9.17 21.42
N MET A 90 -8.97 8.52 21.32
CA MET A 90 -8.01 8.47 22.42
C MET A 90 -7.34 9.82 22.68
N GLY A 91 -7.10 10.62 21.64
CA GLY A 91 -6.61 12.00 21.77
C GLY A 91 -7.57 12.89 22.55
N GLU A 92 -8.87 12.82 22.23
CA GLU A 92 -9.94 13.54 22.94
C GLU A 92 -10.07 13.13 24.41
N LEU A 93 -9.94 11.83 24.71
CA LEU A 93 -9.92 11.31 26.08
C LEU A 93 -8.67 11.75 26.88
N ALA A 94 -7.53 11.90 26.21
CA ALA A 94 -6.27 12.33 26.84
C ALA A 94 -6.21 13.85 27.08
N SER A 95 -6.99 14.64 26.34
CA SER A 95 -7.08 16.10 26.49
C SER A 95 -8.13 16.58 27.50
N GLY A 96 -8.56 15.71 28.42
CA GLY A 96 -9.69 15.92 29.34
C GLY A 96 -9.87 17.35 29.86
N ASP A 97 -11.00 17.95 29.42
CA ASP A 97 -11.79 18.93 30.16
C ASP A 97 -12.89 18.21 30.95
#